data_AF-A0A0N8NTV9-F1
#
_entry.id   AF-A0A0N8NTV9-F1
#
_cell.length_a   1.000
_cell.length_b   1.000
_cell.length_c   1.000
_cell.angle_alpha   90.00
_cell.angle_beta   90.00
_cell.angle_gamma   90.00
#
_symmetry.space_group_name_H-M   'P 1'
#
loop_
_entity.id
_entity.type
_entity.pdbx_description
1 polymer ?
#
loop_
_entity_poly.entity_id
_entity_poly.type
_entity_poly.pdbx_seq_one_letter_code
_entity_poly.pdbx_strand_id
1 'polypeptide(L)'
;MYFYKHKDCILASLTERKNFNSITEAEASQYNGILYVLNEMEPLKSRRSFCITSPSHVFLQKEGLELLKKSYSYKNSLPHWLEEKINKRMVTSLNTLYPDWEDVLDFTHPKKWRINVAGLGDVGGILATGLKLLGGKNISALGLYDINEHKIRRWCMEIGQIALPSYKPSPEILPLKDEELFDCDMFVYCVSKGVPPADSEIKDVRMYQYESNSKIIKTYAKMARNNKFKGTFAVVSDPVDLLCNAVFKESNCTDKGMADFKGLAPEQIRGFGLGVMHARAAYYSREQQETLHYEKEGRVFGPHGEGLVVSDSIKKYNHELSIMLTKKTINANMKIRETGFKPYAAPALSSGSLPIIATITGKWHYSAVFLGGVFMGCKNRLIASGTEIETLDIPELLWQRLKNTYNNLSNSI
;
A
#
# COMPACT_ATOMS: atom_id res chain seq x y z
N MET A 1 25.25 20.79 -1.44
CA MET A 1 24.21 20.09 -2.21
C MET A 1 24.41 20.47 -3.67
N TYR A 2 24.22 19.55 -4.59
CA TYR A 2 24.31 19.81 -6.03
C TYR A 2 22.93 19.75 -6.65
N PHE A 3 22.63 20.65 -7.58
CA PHE A 3 21.34 20.75 -8.26
C PHE A 3 21.52 20.59 -9.75
N TYR A 4 20.53 19.95 -10.38
CA TYR A 4 20.57 19.65 -11.80
C TYR A 4 19.21 19.84 -12.45
N LYS A 5 19.22 20.16 -13.74
CA LYS A 5 18.03 20.10 -14.60
C LYS A 5 18.07 18.83 -15.45
N HIS A 6 17.00 18.05 -15.43
CA HIS A 6 16.85 16.83 -16.23
C HIS A 6 15.38 16.58 -16.56
N LYS A 7 15.03 16.36 -17.84
CA LYS A 7 13.64 16.12 -18.31
C LYS A 7 12.60 17.08 -17.68
N ASP A 8 12.88 18.38 -17.74
CA ASP A 8 12.09 19.47 -17.14
C ASP A 8 11.88 19.41 -15.60
N CYS A 9 12.49 18.43 -14.94
CA CYS A 9 12.52 18.29 -13.49
C CYS A 9 13.81 18.88 -12.91
N ILE A 10 13.76 19.21 -11.62
CA ILE A 10 14.94 19.55 -10.84
C ILE A 10 15.33 18.37 -9.97
N LEU A 11 16.60 17.99 -10.05
CA LEU A 11 17.22 16.95 -9.25
C LEU A 11 18.13 17.58 -8.20
N ALA A 12 18.22 16.98 -7.02
CA ALA A 12 19.14 17.36 -5.96
C ALA A 12 19.95 16.14 -5.51
N SER A 13 21.26 16.30 -5.30
CA SER A 13 22.13 15.23 -4.80
C SER A 13 23.11 15.73 -3.77
N LEU A 14 23.56 14.83 -2.89
CA LEU A 14 24.61 15.11 -1.91
C LEU A 14 26.00 15.10 -2.58
N THR A 15 26.17 14.26 -3.60
CA THR A 15 27.42 14.10 -4.35
C THR A 15 27.28 14.65 -5.77
N GLU A 16 28.41 15.03 -6.36
CA GLU A 16 28.43 15.56 -7.73
C GLU A 16 28.11 14.44 -8.74
N ARG A 17 27.31 14.76 -9.75
CA ARG A 17 26.85 13.87 -10.81
C ARG A 17 27.17 14.49 -12.16
N LYS A 18 28.26 14.02 -12.79
CA LYS A 18 28.76 14.58 -14.06
C LYS A 18 27.82 14.36 -15.26
N ASN A 19 26.86 13.46 -15.14
CA ASN A 19 25.96 13.07 -16.23
C ASN A 19 24.74 13.98 -16.36
N PHE A 20 24.56 14.97 -15.48
CA PHE A 20 23.42 15.88 -15.51
C PHE A 20 23.87 17.33 -15.74
N ASN A 21 22.96 18.13 -16.30
CA ASN A 21 23.20 19.56 -16.49
C ASN A 21 23.10 20.27 -15.13
N SER A 22 24.22 20.75 -14.62
CA SER A 22 24.32 21.45 -13.33
C SER A 22 23.64 22.82 -13.39
N ILE A 23 22.93 23.18 -12.33
CA ILE A 23 22.29 24.48 -12.16
C ILE A 23 22.62 25.07 -10.79
N THR A 24 22.38 26.37 -10.64
CA THR A 24 22.57 27.04 -9.35
C THR A 24 21.46 26.70 -8.35
N GLU A 25 21.74 26.84 -7.04
CA GLU A 25 20.69 26.72 -6.02
C GLU A 25 19.59 27.77 -6.20
N ALA A 26 19.95 28.98 -6.64
CA ALA A 26 19.00 30.06 -6.91
C ALA A 26 17.98 29.64 -7.97
N GLU A 27 18.43 29.03 -9.07
CA GLU A 27 17.53 28.47 -10.10
C GLU A 27 16.67 27.33 -9.55
N ALA A 28 17.25 26.40 -8.80
CA ALA A 28 16.52 25.28 -8.20
C ALA A 28 15.42 25.76 -7.22
N SER A 29 15.68 26.83 -6.47
CA SER A 29 14.74 27.40 -5.49
C SER A 29 13.49 28.01 -6.12
N GLN A 30 13.59 28.49 -7.36
CA GLN A 30 12.48 29.09 -8.12
C GLN A 30 11.58 28.05 -8.80
N TYR A 31 11.99 26.78 -8.83
CA TYR A 31 11.21 25.73 -9.48
C TYR A 31 9.94 25.42 -8.70
N ASN A 32 8.79 25.50 -9.36
CA ASN A 32 7.48 25.28 -8.72
C ASN A 32 7.02 23.81 -8.76
N GLY A 33 7.72 22.91 -9.44
CA GLY A 33 7.37 21.49 -9.48
C GLY A 33 7.91 20.69 -8.29
N ILE A 34 7.76 19.37 -8.40
CA ILE A 34 8.31 18.39 -7.45
C ILE A 34 9.83 18.34 -7.62
N LEU A 35 10.55 18.55 -6.53
CA LEU A 35 12.00 18.34 -6.48
C LEU A 35 12.31 16.86 -6.26
N TYR A 36 13.23 16.30 -7.02
CA TYR A 36 13.65 14.90 -6.86
C TYR A 36 15.02 14.81 -6.17
N VAL A 37 15.08 14.19 -5.01
CA VAL A 37 16.32 13.97 -4.25
C VAL A 37 16.89 12.60 -4.64
N LEU A 38 18.07 12.60 -5.26
CA LEU A 38 18.75 11.40 -5.73
C LEU A 38 19.44 10.68 -4.56
N ASN A 39 19.10 9.41 -4.41
CA ASN A 39 19.66 8.48 -3.44
C ASN A 39 20.18 7.22 -4.11
N GLU A 40 21.03 6.49 -3.41
CA GLU A 40 21.49 5.15 -3.78
C GLU A 40 21.29 4.24 -2.58
N MET A 41 20.24 3.42 -2.62
CA MET A 41 19.90 2.49 -1.54
C MET A 41 19.69 1.10 -2.12
N GLU A 42 20.04 0.06 -1.37
CA GLU A 42 19.89 -1.35 -1.79
C GLU A 42 18.45 -1.61 -2.26
N PRO A 43 18.18 -1.93 -3.56
CA PRO A 43 16.82 -2.07 -4.08
C PRO A 43 15.99 -3.13 -3.37
N LEU A 44 16.60 -4.22 -2.89
CA LEU A 44 15.89 -5.25 -2.10
C LEU A 44 15.30 -4.73 -0.79
N LYS A 45 15.80 -3.60 -0.28
CA LYS A 45 15.42 -3.04 1.02
C LYS A 45 15.00 -1.57 0.94
N SER A 46 14.79 -1.03 -0.25
CA SER A 46 14.35 0.36 -0.42
C SER A 46 13.38 0.50 -1.60
N ARG A 47 12.50 1.50 -1.52
CA ARG A 47 11.63 1.89 -2.62
C ARG A 47 12.44 2.54 -3.74
N ARG A 48 11.90 2.50 -4.95
CA ARG A 48 12.45 3.29 -6.07
C ARG A 48 12.13 4.77 -5.86
N SER A 49 10.94 5.08 -5.34
CA SER A 49 10.55 6.44 -5.00
C SER A 49 9.56 6.55 -3.84
N PHE A 50 9.62 7.67 -3.11
CA PHE A 50 8.64 7.99 -2.05
C PHE A 50 8.60 9.49 -1.72
N CYS A 51 7.52 9.94 -1.08
CA CYS A 51 7.39 11.34 -0.64
C CYS A 51 8.30 11.60 0.57
N ILE A 52 9.17 12.61 0.48
CA ILE A 52 9.95 13.09 1.62
C ILE A 52 9.06 13.98 2.50
N THR A 53 8.89 13.56 3.75
CA THR A 53 7.97 14.21 4.73
C THR A 53 8.69 14.92 5.87
N SER A 54 10.00 14.71 6.00
CA SER A 54 10.84 15.27 7.05
C SER A 54 12.23 15.58 6.48
N PRO A 55 12.91 16.65 6.94
CA PRO A 55 14.32 16.90 6.63
C PRO A 55 15.23 15.69 6.85
N SER A 56 14.93 14.88 7.89
CA SER A 56 15.67 13.66 8.21
C SER A 56 15.58 12.56 7.15
N HIS A 57 14.64 12.65 6.20
CA HIS A 57 14.48 11.70 5.10
C HIS A 57 15.22 12.13 3.83
N VAL A 58 15.81 13.33 3.82
CA VAL A 58 16.67 13.79 2.72
C VAL A 58 18.02 13.09 2.81
N PHE A 59 18.49 12.51 1.71
CA PHE A 59 19.73 11.72 1.64
C PHE A 59 19.75 10.49 2.55
N LEU A 60 18.58 9.85 2.70
CA LEU A 60 18.42 8.64 3.48
C LEU A 60 19.32 7.52 2.94
N GLN A 61 20.05 6.85 3.83
CA GLN A 61 20.99 5.78 3.47
C GLN A 61 20.33 4.39 3.47
N LYS A 62 19.26 4.22 4.25
CA LYS A 62 18.50 2.98 4.35
C LYS A 62 17.06 3.26 4.77
N GLU A 63 16.14 2.43 4.32
CA GLU A 63 14.77 2.42 4.81
C GLU A 63 14.58 1.38 5.91
N GLY A 64 13.58 1.61 6.75
CA GLY A 64 13.27 0.73 7.87
C GLY A 64 12.08 1.25 8.68
N LEU A 65 11.82 0.57 9.80
CA LEU A 65 10.72 0.89 10.70
C LEU A 65 10.79 2.33 11.24
N GLU A 66 11.97 2.92 11.32
CA GLU A 66 12.22 4.30 11.75
C GLU A 66 11.46 5.34 10.92
N LEU A 67 11.05 5.01 9.69
CA LEU A 67 10.21 5.86 8.86
C LEU A 67 8.82 6.15 9.47
N LEU A 68 8.39 5.36 10.46
CA LEU A 68 7.17 5.63 11.24
C LEU A 68 7.39 6.65 12.37
N LYS A 69 8.64 6.92 12.74
CA LYS A 69 8.98 7.76 13.90
C LYS A 69 9.40 9.15 13.44
N LYS A 70 8.88 10.19 14.10
CA LYS A 70 9.41 11.54 13.92
C LYS A 70 10.86 11.59 14.38
N SER A 71 11.72 12.18 13.56
CA SER A 71 13.11 12.45 13.91
C SER A 71 13.29 13.94 14.18
N TYR A 72 13.81 14.26 15.36
CA TYR A 72 14.18 15.62 15.76
C TYR A 72 15.68 15.89 15.63
N SER A 73 16.47 14.84 15.39
CA SER A 73 17.92 14.91 15.30
C SER A 73 18.35 14.96 13.84
N TYR A 74 18.13 16.09 13.18
CA TYR A 74 18.78 16.37 11.90
C TYR A 74 19.91 17.39 12.14
N LYS A 75 21.15 16.95 11.89
CA LYS A 75 22.37 17.69 12.26
C LYS A 75 22.80 18.74 11.24
N ASN A 76 22.27 18.68 10.01
CA ASN A 76 22.62 19.61 8.94
C ASN A 76 21.47 20.62 8.79
N SER A 77 21.74 21.89 8.53
CA SER A 77 20.68 22.82 8.14
C SER A 77 20.33 22.57 6.66
N LEU A 78 19.06 22.32 6.36
CA LEU A 78 18.59 22.42 4.97
C LEU A 78 18.31 23.90 4.65
N PRO A 79 18.43 24.31 3.38
CA PRO A 79 17.93 25.60 2.95
C PRO A 79 16.43 25.74 3.26
N HIS A 80 16.00 26.91 3.71
CA HIS A 80 14.62 27.15 4.14
C HIS A 80 13.58 26.82 3.04
N TRP A 81 13.87 27.17 1.79
CA TRP A 81 13.00 26.88 0.63
C TRP A 81 12.78 25.37 0.43
N LEU A 82 13.77 24.54 0.77
CA LEU A 82 13.66 23.08 0.68
C LEU A 82 12.80 22.53 1.81
N GLU A 83 12.95 23.04 3.03
CA GLU A 83 12.07 22.69 4.16
C GLU A 83 10.61 23.04 3.86
N GLU A 84 10.36 24.21 3.27
CA GLU A 84 9.02 24.59 2.82
C GLU A 84 8.45 23.62 1.78
N LYS A 85 9.25 23.19 0.81
CA LYS A 85 8.82 22.18 -0.18
C LYS A 85 8.51 20.83 0.47
N ILE A 86 9.31 20.39 1.45
CA ILE A 86 9.05 19.16 2.22
C ILE A 86 7.70 19.27 2.95
N ASN A 87 7.45 20.41 3.60
CA ASN A 87 6.18 20.69 4.30
C ASN A 87 4.99 20.69 3.33
N LYS A 88 5.17 21.21 2.12
CA LYS A 88 4.17 21.19 1.03
C LYS A 88 4.07 19.84 0.30
N ARG A 89 4.87 18.83 0.70
CA ARG A 89 4.94 17.50 0.05
C ARG A 89 5.36 17.55 -1.42
N MET A 90 6.28 18.46 -1.75
CA MET A 90 6.78 18.69 -3.11
C MET A 90 8.21 18.18 -3.29
N VAL A 91 8.59 17.16 -2.53
CA VAL A 91 9.91 16.53 -2.63
C VAL A 91 9.76 15.01 -2.66
N THR A 92 10.35 14.39 -3.67
CA THR A 92 10.35 12.94 -3.88
C THR A 92 11.78 12.41 -3.71
N SER A 93 11.95 11.39 -2.88
CA SER A 93 13.17 10.57 -2.88
C SER A 93 13.18 9.70 -4.12
N LEU A 94 14.32 9.62 -4.81
CA LEU A 94 14.50 8.86 -6.04
C LEU A 94 15.76 7.99 -5.95
N ASN A 95 15.58 6.68 -5.94
CA ASN A 95 16.67 5.72 -5.86
C ASN A 95 17.20 5.36 -7.24
N THR A 96 18.39 5.84 -7.55
CA THR A 96 19.04 5.68 -8.86
C THR A 96 19.64 4.29 -9.11
N LEU A 97 19.61 3.40 -8.10
CA LEU A 97 20.03 1.99 -8.28
C LEU A 97 18.96 1.12 -8.96
N TYR A 98 17.73 1.63 -9.12
CA TYR A 98 16.72 0.96 -9.95
C TYR A 98 16.98 1.26 -11.44
N PRO A 99 16.97 0.27 -12.35
CA PRO A 99 17.30 0.49 -13.75
C PRO A 99 16.30 1.41 -14.48
N ASP A 100 15.07 1.49 -13.99
CA ASP A 100 13.97 2.29 -14.56
C ASP A 100 13.59 3.48 -13.66
N TRP A 101 14.53 4.00 -12.87
CA TRP A 101 14.31 5.15 -11.99
C TRP A 101 13.80 6.39 -12.73
N GLU A 102 14.23 6.59 -13.98
CA GLU A 102 13.81 7.75 -14.78
C GLU A 102 12.31 7.76 -15.10
N ASP A 103 11.65 6.60 -15.10
CA ASP A 103 10.21 6.51 -15.34
C ASP A 103 9.40 7.28 -14.29
N VAL A 104 9.97 7.49 -13.09
CA VAL A 104 9.35 8.27 -12.01
C VAL A 104 9.25 9.76 -12.37
N LEU A 105 10.16 10.29 -13.21
CA LEU A 105 10.15 11.70 -13.62
C LEU A 105 9.00 11.98 -14.61
N ASP A 106 8.71 11.00 -15.45
CA ASP A 106 7.71 11.12 -16.53
C ASP A 106 6.30 10.68 -16.07
N PHE A 107 6.19 10.02 -14.91
CA PHE A 107 4.95 9.45 -14.42
C PHE A 107 4.02 10.50 -13.77
N THR A 108 2.75 10.48 -14.19
CA THR A 108 1.69 11.28 -13.57
C THR A 108 0.50 10.39 -13.24
N HIS A 109 -0.04 10.52 -12.02
CA HIS A 109 -1.26 9.79 -11.66
C HIS A 109 -2.45 10.18 -12.55
N PRO A 110 -3.30 9.21 -12.93
CA PRO A 110 -4.46 9.49 -13.75
C PRO A 110 -5.48 10.36 -12.98
N LYS A 111 -6.15 11.27 -13.69
CA LYS A 111 -7.27 12.05 -13.12
C LYS A 111 -8.51 11.18 -12.86
N LYS A 112 -8.70 10.12 -13.66
CA LYS A 112 -9.72 9.10 -13.51
C LYS A 112 -9.08 7.73 -13.70
N TRP A 113 -9.25 6.86 -12.72
CA TRP A 113 -8.59 5.57 -12.67
C TRP A 113 -9.40 4.51 -13.42
N ARG A 114 -8.74 3.73 -14.27
CA ARG A 114 -9.21 2.42 -14.72
C ARG A 114 -8.76 1.40 -13.70
N ILE A 115 -9.69 0.65 -13.12
CA ILE A 115 -9.39 -0.36 -12.10
C ILE A 115 -9.84 -1.72 -12.60
N ASN A 116 -8.96 -2.71 -12.56
CA ASN A 116 -9.29 -4.09 -12.90
C ASN A 116 -9.29 -4.96 -11.64
N VAL A 117 -10.33 -5.77 -11.43
CA VAL A 117 -10.46 -6.67 -10.27
C VAL A 117 -10.43 -8.12 -10.74
N ALA A 118 -9.43 -8.87 -10.26
CA ALA A 118 -9.28 -10.29 -10.54
C ALA A 118 -9.69 -11.15 -9.33
N GLY A 119 -10.57 -12.13 -9.55
CA GLY A 119 -11.10 -13.04 -8.53
C GLY A 119 -12.43 -12.55 -7.98
N LEU A 120 -13.53 -13.07 -8.52
CA LEU A 120 -14.90 -12.60 -8.26
C LEU A 120 -15.64 -13.54 -7.29
N GLY A 121 -14.97 -13.95 -6.22
CA GLY A 121 -15.58 -14.60 -5.05
C GLY A 121 -16.27 -13.60 -4.11
N ASP A 122 -16.61 -14.02 -2.89
CA ASP A 122 -17.33 -13.17 -1.91
C ASP A 122 -16.68 -11.79 -1.72
N VAL A 123 -15.35 -11.76 -1.55
CA VAL A 123 -14.62 -10.53 -1.29
C VAL A 123 -14.52 -9.68 -2.55
N GLY A 124 -14.09 -10.27 -3.68
CA GLY A 124 -13.89 -9.52 -4.92
C GLY A 124 -15.18 -8.94 -5.50
N GLY A 125 -16.28 -9.69 -5.44
CA GLY A 125 -17.58 -9.21 -5.89
C GLY A 125 -18.16 -8.07 -5.05
N ILE A 126 -18.10 -8.19 -3.71
CA ILE A 126 -18.52 -7.11 -2.81
C ILE A 126 -17.59 -5.90 -2.91
N LEU A 127 -16.28 -6.12 -3.11
CA LEU A 127 -15.32 -5.04 -3.35
C LEU A 127 -15.65 -4.30 -4.64
N ALA A 128 -15.86 -5.01 -5.75
CA ALA A 128 -16.24 -4.40 -7.03
C ALA A 128 -17.57 -3.62 -6.91
N THR A 129 -18.53 -4.17 -6.18
CA THR A 129 -19.79 -3.48 -5.84
C THR A 129 -19.55 -2.18 -5.06
N GLY A 130 -18.66 -2.21 -4.06
CA GLY A 130 -18.28 -1.02 -3.30
C GLY A 130 -17.58 0.03 -4.17
N LEU A 131 -16.70 -0.38 -5.08
CA LEU A 131 -16.06 0.52 -6.04
C LEU A 131 -17.06 1.14 -7.03
N LYS A 132 -18.06 0.39 -7.49
CA LYS A 132 -19.15 0.91 -8.34
C LYS A 132 -19.93 2.03 -7.64
N LEU A 133 -20.21 1.87 -6.34
CA LEU A 133 -20.96 2.85 -5.55
C LEU A 133 -20.12 4.08 -5.16
N LEU A 134 -18.84 3.87 -4.80
CA LEU A 134 -17.98 4.91 -4.21
C LEU A 134 -17.05 5.58 -5.23
N GLY A 135 -16.81 4.95 -6.38
CA GLY A 135 -15.88 5.40 -7.42
C GLY A 135 -16.23 6.76 -8.01
N GLY A 136 -17.53 7.02 -8.17
CA GLY A 136 -18.04 8.31 -8.61
C GLY A 136 -17.31 8.84 -9.85
N LYS A 137 -16.81 10.08 -9.75
CA LYS A 137 -16.01 10.74 -10.80
C LYS A 137 -14.55 10.29 -10.89
N ASN A 138 -14.06 9.51 -9.92
CA ASN A 138 -12.64 9.18 -9.78
C ASN A 138 -12.25 7.89 -10.50
N ILE A 139 -13.22 7.03 -10.82
CA ILE A 139 -13.01 5.79 -11.58
C ILE A 139 -13.74 5.92 -12.92
N SER A 140 -13.04 5.71 -14.02
CA SER A 140 -13.61 5.72 -15.37
C SER A 140 -14.26 4.39 -15.71
N ALA A 141 -13.54 3.30 -15.48
CA ALA A 141 -14.00 1.94 -15.76
C ALA A 141 -13.54 0.97 -14.66
N LEU A 142 -14.35 -0.05 -14.42
CA LEU A 142 -14.10 -1.18 -13.54
C LEU A 142 -14.14 -2.46 -14.37
N GLY A 143 -12.97 -2.99 -14.68
CA GLY A 143 -12.82 -4.27 -15.35
C GLY A 143 -12.96 -5.44 -14.38
N LEU A 144 -13.72 -6.47 -14.74
CA LEU A 144 -13.98 -7.63 -13.90
C LEU A 144 -13.44 -8.90 -14.56
N TYR A 145 -12.66 -9.67 -13.80
CA TYR A 145 -12.00 -10.87 -14.27
C TYR A 145 -12.08 -12.02 -13.26
N ASP A 146 -12.33 -13.24 -13.74
CA ASP A 146 -12.21 -14.49 -13.00
C ASP A 146 -11.91 -15.62 -13.99
N ILE A 147 -11.23 -16.67 -13.55
CA ILE A 147 -10.98 -17.86 -14.39
C ILE A 147 -12.29 -18.53 -14.86
N ASN A 148 -13.40 -18.26 -14.16
CA ASN A 148 -14.73 -18.72 -14.53
C ASN A 148 -15.49 -17.61 -15.26
N GLU A 149 -15.65 -17.75 -16.57
CA GLU A 149 -16.39 -16.80 -17.42
C GLU A 149 -17.84 -16.57 -16.97
N HIS A 150 -18.50 -17.57 -16.37
CA HIS A 150 -19.85 -17.40 -15.82
C HIS A 150 -19.86 -16.43 -14.64
N LYS A 151 -18.81 -16.40 -13.82
CA LYS A 151 -18.68 -15.40 -12.75
C LYS A 151 -18.45 -14.01 -13.32
N ILE A 152 -17.61 -13.87 -14.35
CA ILE A 152 -17.42 -12.59 -15.05
C ILE A 152 -18.78 -12.09 -15.55
N ARG A 153 -19.50 -12.91 -16.31
CA ARG A 153 -20.81 -12.55 -16.86
C ARG A 153 -21.81 -12.18 -15.77
N ARG A 154 -21.92 -12.99 -14.71
CA ARG A 154 -22.81 -12.74 -13.58
C ARG A 154 -22.52 -11.39 -12.93
N TRP A 155 -21.27 -11.14 -12.52
CA TRP A 155 -20.93 -9.92 -11.81
C TRP A 155 -20.98 -8.67 -12.69
N CYS A 156 -20.67 -8.80 -13.99
CA CYS A 156 -20.90 -7.70 -14.94
C CYS A 156 -22.38 -7.34 -15.02
N MET A 157 -23.27 -8.33 -15.07
CA MET A 157 -24.73 -8.09 -15.06
C MET A 157 -25.20 -7.50 -13.73
N GLU A 158 -24.85 -8.10 -12.60
CA GLU A 158 -25.30 -7.65 -11.26
C GLU A 158 -24.80 -6.24 -10.94
N ILE A 159 -23.50 -5.97 -11.11
CA ILE A 159 -22.92 -4.65 -10.81
C ILE A 159 -23.34 -3.61 -11.86
N GLY A 160 -23.48 -4.02 -13.13
CA GLY A 160 -23.94 -3.15 -14.20
C GLY A 160 -25.37 -2.62 -14.00
N GLN A 161 -26.22 -3.38 -13.30
CA GLN A 161 -27.59 -2.98 -12.97
C GLN A 161 -27.69 -2.01 -11.77
N ILE A 162 -26.59 -1.77 -11.06
CA ILE A 162 -26.57 -0.82 -9.94
C ILE A 162 -26.68 0.61 -10.47
N ALA A 163 -27.86 1.20 -10.29
CA ALA A 163 -28.14 2.60 -10.59
C ALA A 163 -28.04 3.46 -9.33
N LEU A 164 -27.24 4.53 -9.40
CA LEU A 164 -27.20 5.55 -8.33
C LEU A 164 -28.37 6.53 -8.49
N PRO A 165 -28.96 7.04 -7.39
CA PRO A 165 -29.92 8.13 -7.47
C PRO A 165 -29.26 9.37 -8.12
N SER A 166 -29.95 10.03 -9.06
CA SER A 166 -29.50 11.15 -9.93
C SER A 166 -28.41 10.77 -10.96
N TYR A 167 -28.16 11.66 -11.95
CA TYR A 167 -27.13 11.52 -13.00
C TYR A 167 -25.67 11.55 -12.47
N LYS A 168 -25.42 10.96 -11.30
CA LYS A 168 -24.08 10.88 -10.72
C LYS A 168 -23.19 10.02 -11.62
N PRO A 169 -21.97 10.50 -11.94
CA PRO A 169 -20.98 9.67 -12.62
C PRO A 169 -20.78 8.36 -11.86
N SER A 170 -20.79 7.25 -12.59
CA SER A 170 -20.59 5.92 -12.05
C SER A 170 -19.63 5.17 -12.97
N PRO A 171 -18.75 4.31 -12.43
CA PRO A 171 -17.81 3.55 -13.26
C PRO A 171 -18.53 2.69 -14.30
N GLU A 172 -18.03 2.67 -15.52
CA GLU A 172 -18.41 1.69 -16.53
C GLU A 172 -17.94 0.30 -16.10
N ILE A 173 -18.75 -0.74 -16.31
CA ILE A 173 -18.38 -2.12 -15.96
C ILE A 173 -17.97 -2.85 -17.23
N LEU A 174 -16.78 -3.43 -17.24
CA LEU A 174 -16.20 -4.11 -18.40
C LEU A 174 -15.87 -5.57 -18.06
N PRO A 175 -16.36 -6.57 -18.82
CA PRO A 175 -15.81 -7.92 -18.74
C PRO A 175 -14.39 -7.91 -19.32
N LEU A 176 -13.45 -8.57 -18.64
CA LEU A 176 -12.06 -8.64 -19.10
C LEU A 176 -11.68 -10.04 -19.58
N LYS A 177 -10.75 -10.08 -20.51
CA LYS A 177 -9.95 -11.26 -20.87
C LYS A 177 -8.56 -11.23 -20.20
N ASP A 178 -7.84 -12.33 -20.29
CA ASP A 178 -6.49 -12.50 -19.72
C ASP A 178 -5.52 -11.41 -20.18
N GLU A 179 -5.55 -11.08 -21.47
CA GLU A 179 -4.66 -10.10 -22.10
C GLU A 179 -4.92 -8.66 -21.64
N GLU A 180 -6.13 -8.34 -21.15
CA GLU A 180 -6.54 -6.99 -20.75
C GLU A 180 -6.30 -6.72 -19.26
N LEU A 181 -5.81 -7.72 -18.50
CA LEU A 181 -5.71 -7.64 -17.03
C LEU A 181 -4.90 -6.45 -16.54
N PHE A 182 -3.82 -6.11 -17.24
CA PHE A 182 -2.91 -5.02 -16.88
C PHE A 182 -3.14 -3.73 -17.68
N ASP A 183 -4.21 -3.64 -18.48
CA ASP A 183 -4.63 -2.44 -19.21
C ASP A 183 -5.44 -1.48 -18.32
N CYS A 184 -4.84 -1.13 -17.19
CA CYS A 184 -5.46 -0.33 -16.14
C CYS A 184 -4.43 0.54 -15.39
N ASP A 185 -4.93 1.41 -14.52
CA ASP A 185 -4.10 2.20 -13.61
C ASP A 185 -3.90 1.50 -12.26
N MET A 186 -4.85 0.63 -11.89
CA MET A 186 -4.77 -0.21 -10.70
C MET A 186 -5.32 -1.61 -10.99
N PHE A 187 -4.48 -2.62 -10.75
CA PHE A 187 -4.86 -4.02 -10.78
C PHE A 187 -5.10 -4.51 -9.34
N VAL A 188 -6.29 -5.05 -9.06
CA VAL A 188 -6.72 -5.51 -7.73
C VAL A 188 -6.81 -7.03 -7.73
N TYR A 189 -5.93 -7.66 -6.97
CA TYR A 189 -5.81 -9.10 -6.82
C TYR A 189 -6.64 -9.59 -5.63
N CYS A 190 -7.77 -10.25 -5.92
CA CYS A 190 -8.66 -10.93 -4.97
C CYS A 190 -8.69 -12.46 -5.18
N VAL A 191 -7.80 -13.01 -6.02
CA VAL A 191 -7.75 -14.45 -6.31
C VAL A 191 -7.21 -15.20 -5.09
N SER A 192 -7.89 -16.28 -4.71
CA SER A 192 -7.47 -17.17 -3.62
C SER A 192 -7.99 -18.58 -3.85
N LYS A 193 -7.24 -19.60 -3.43
CA LYS A 193 -7.76 -20.98 -3.34
C LYS A 193 -8.83 -21.18 -2.26
N GLY A 194 -9.06 -20.17 -1.42
CA GLY A 194 -9.98 -20.23 -0.28
C GLY A 194 -9.25 -20.46 1.05
N VAL A 195 -9.98 -20.26 2.14
CA VAL A 195 -9.51 -20.63 3.48
C VAL A 195 -10.01 -22.05 3.75
N PRO A 196 -9.16 -22.98 4.22
CA PRO A 196 -9.64 -24.29 4.62
C PRO A 196 -10.72 -24.17 5.73
N PRO A 197 -11.65 -25.14 5.81
CA PRO A 197 -12.65 -25.20 6.87
C PRO A 197 -12.03 -25.17 8.29
N ALA A 198 -12.81 -24.69 9.28
CA ALA A 198 -12.32 -24.50 10.65
C ALA A 198 -12.00 -25.82 11.38
N ASP A 199 -12.54 -26.93 10.88
CA ASP A 199 -12.34 -28.32 11.31
C ASP A 199 -11.15 -29.01 10.63
N SER A 200 -10.36 -28.29 9.82
CA SER A 200 -9.15 -28.84 9.22
C SER A 200 -8.00 -29.02 10.24
N GLU A 201 -7.27 -30.14 10.18
CA GLU A 201 -6.10 -30.43 11.05
C GLU A 201 -4.85 -29.58 10.72
N ILE A 202 -5.01 -28.47 10.00
CA ILE A 202 -3.90 -27.64 9.53
C ILE A 202 -3.42 -26.76 10.69
N LYS A 203 -2.24 -27.09 11.24
CA LYS A 203 -1.62 -26.36 12.36
C LYS A 203 -1.28 -24.90 12.03
N ASP A 204 -0.89 -24.60 10.80
CA ASP A 204 -0.55 -23.25 10.36
C ASP A 204 -1.33 -22.87 9.08
N VAL A 205 -2.54 -22.34 9.28
CA VAL A 205 -3.43 -21.90 8.21
C VAL A 205 -2.77 -20.79 7.37
N ARG A 206 -1.98 -19.91 8.00
CA ARG A 206 -1.35 -18.77 7.33
C ARG A 206 -0.29 -19.24 6.33
N MET A 207 0.57 -20.16 6.74
CA MET A 207 1.60 -20.73 5.86
C MET A 207 0.98 -21.59 4.76
N TYR A 208 -0.04 -22.40 5.07
CA TYR A 208 -0.76 -23.16 4.05
C TYR A 208 -1.37 -22.26 2.96
N GLN A 209 -1.99 -21.15 3.37
CA GLN A 209 -2.52 -20.16 2.44
C GLN A 209 -1.42 -19.48 1.63
N TYR A 210 -0.28 -19.16 2.28
CA TYR A 210 0.86 -18.59 1.57
C TYR A 210 1.37 -19.51 0.47
N GLU A 211 1.65 -20.78 0.76
CA GLU A 211 2.16 -21.73 -0.23
C GLU A 211 1.21 -21.90 -1.42
N SER A 212 -0.09 -21.94 -1.15
CA SER A 212 -1.13 -22.11 -2.16
C SER A 212 -1.33 -20.84 -3.01
N ASN A 213 -1.49 -19.69 -2.36
CA ASN A 213 -1.79 -18.42 -3.04
C ASN A 213 -0.54 -17.78 -3.66
N SER A 214 0.64 -18.03 -3.09
CA SER A 214 1.92 -17.58 -3.64
C SER A 214 2.09 -18.11 -5.05
N LYS A 215 1.88 -19.42 -5.29
CA LYS A 215 1.97 -20.03 -6.63
C LYS A 215 1.12 -19.31 -7.68
N ILE A 216 -0.09 -18.88 -7.30
CA ILE A 216 -1.02 -18.19 -8.20
C ILE A 216 -0.54 -16.76 -8.45
N ILE A 217 -0.21 -16.01 -7.39
CA ILE A 217 0.17 -14.60 -7.53
C ILE A 217 1.48 -14.43 -8.29
N LYS A 218 2.39 -15.43 -8.29
CA LYS A 218 3.62 -15.39 -9.12
C LYS A 218 3.31 -15.22 -10.60
N THR A 219 2.27 -15.92 -11.08
CA THR A 219 1.84 -15.81 -12.48
C THR A 219 1.41 -14.38 -12.80
N TYR A 220 0.60 -13.76 -11.95
CA TYR A 220 0.19 -12.36 -12.10
C TYR A 220 1.36 -11.38 -11.98
N ALA A 221 2.32 -11.64 -11.09
CA ALA A 221 3.54 -10.82 -10.97
C ALA A 221 4.39 -10.87 -12.25
N LYS A 222 4.54 -12.06 -12.85
CA LYS A 222 5.21 -12.22 -14.16
C LYS A 222 4.42 -11.58 -15.30
N MET A 223 3.09 -11.69 -15.30
CA MET A 223 2.24 -11.01 -16.28
C MET A 223 2.38 -9.48 -16.16
N ALA A 224 2.39 -8.93 -14.96
CA ALA A 224 2.61 -7.50 -14.73
C ALA A 224 3.95 -7.03 -15.30
N ARG A 225 5.03 -7.81 -15.06
CA ARG A 225 6.36 -7.58 -15.63
C ARG A 225 6.33 -7.62 -17.15
N ASN A 226 5.75 -8.67 -17.74
CA ASN A 226 5.72 -8.87 -19.19
C ASN A 226 4.93 -7.77 -19.91
N ASN A 227 3.85 -7.28 -19.29
CA ASN A 227 3.05 -6.14 -19.77
C ASN A 227 3.67 -4.77 -19.43
N LYS A 228 4.85 -4.73 -18.79
CA LYS A 228 5.53 -3.50 -18.35
C LYS A 228 4.60 -2.59 -17.52
N PHE A 229 3.76 -3.19 -16.68
CA PHE A 229 2.72 -2.50 -15.93
C PHE A 229 3.28 -1.36 -15.07
N LYS A 230 2.79 -0.14 -15.30
CA LYS A 230 3.21 1.08 -14.59
C LYS A 230 2.23 1.50 -13.47
N GLY A 231 1.08 0.84 -13.38
CA GLY A 231 0.06 1.14 -12.40
C GLY A 231 0.35 0.59 -11.00
N THR A 232 -0.68 0.58 -10.16
CA THR A 232 -0.64 0.02 -8.79
C THR A 232 -1.12 -1.43 -8.78
N PHE A 233 -0.33 -2.34 -8.22
CA PHE A 233 -0.70 -3.72 -7.93
C PHE A 233 -1.23 -3.83 -6.49
N ALA A 234 -2.55 -3.88 -6.36
CA ALA A 234 -3.27 -3.94 -5.09
C ALA A 234 -3.57 -5.40 -4.69
N VAL A 235 -2.95 -5.89 -3.63
CA VAL A 235 -3.14 -7.25 -3.10
C VAL A 235 -4.18 -7.23 -1.99
N VAL A 236 -5.31 -7.93 -2.16
CA VAL A 236 -6.36 -8.06 -1.12
C VAL A 236 -6.36 -9.45 -0.49
N SER A 237 -5.93 -10.47 -1.24
CA SER A 237 -5.91 -11.86 -0.77
C SER A 237 -4.93 -12.12 0.37
N ASP A 238 -5.30 -13.02 1.28
CA ASP A 238 -4.45 -13.44 2.39
C ASP A 238 -3.39 -14.50 1.98
N PRO A 239 -2.23 -14.54 2.65
CA PRO A 239 -1.73 -13.55 3.62
C PRO A 239 -1.14 -12.32 2.92
N VAL A 240 -1.81 -11.18 3.06
CA VAL A 240 -1.62 -9.98 2.23
C VAL A 240 -0.16 -9.50 2.18
N ASP A 241 0.47 -9.35 3.34
CA ASP A 241 1.82 -8.78 3.46
C ASP A 241 2.88 -9.69 2.80
N LEU A 242 2.74 -11.01 2.95
CA LEU A 242 3.64 -12.00 2.35
C LEU A 242 3.43 -12.10 0.84
N LEU A 243 2.18 -12.02 0.37
CA LEU A 243 1.88 -12.00 -1.05
C LEU A 243 2.41 -10.73 -1.74
N CYS A 244 2.43 -9.57 -1.06
CA CYS A 244 3.09 -8.38 -1.58
C CYS A 244 4.60 -8.61 -1.80
N ASN A 245 5.28 -9.24 -0.85
CA ASN A 245 6.69 -9.62 -1.01
C ASN A 245 6.90 -10.61 -2.16
N ALA A 246 6.01 -11.61 -2.31
CA ALA A 246 6.04 -12.53 -3.42
C ALA A 246 5.91 -11.79 -4.77
N VAL A 247 4.99 -10.82 -4.88
CA VAL A 247 4.86 -10.00 -6.10
C VAL A 247 6.13 -9.20 -6.38
N PHE A 248 6.72 -8.57 -5.37
CA PHE A 248 7.96 -7.80 -5.54
C PHE A 248 9.09 -8.69 -6.02
N LYS A 249 9.33 -9.84 -5.37
CA LYS A 249 10.40 -10.76 -5.74
C LYS A 249 10.19 -11.35 -7.13
N GLU A 250 9.01 -11.90 -7.40
CA GLU A 250 8.74 -12.65 -8.64
C GLU A 250 8.65 -11.75 -9.87
N SER A 251 8.17 -10.50 -9.74
CA SER A 251 8.19 -9.54 -10.86
C SER A 251 9.61 -9.01 -11.16
N ASN A 252 10.51 -9.03 -10.18
CA ASN A 252 11.87 -8.49 -10.32
C ASN A 252 12.96 -9.56 -10.49
N CYS A 253 12.58 -10.82 -10.68
CA CYS A 253 13.50 -11.92 -10.99
C CYS A 253 13.38 -12.32 -12.46
N THR A 254 14.52 -12.67 -13.06
CA THR A 254 14.58 -13.38 -14.35
C THR A 254 14.06 -14.81 -14.20
N ASP A 255 13.82 -15.53 -15.31
CA ASP A 255 13.44 -16.95 -15.27
C ASP A 255 14.50 -17.86 -14.63
N LYS A 256 15.74 -17.37 -14.49
CA LYS A 256 16.83 -18.04 -13.76
C LYS A 256 16.86 -17.69 -12.26
N GLY A 257 15.90 -16.90 -11.77
CA GLY A 257 15.79 -16.48 -10.37
C GLY A 257 16.68 -15.31 -9.96
N MET A 258 17.49 -14.75 -10.87
CA MET A 258 18.35 -13.60 -10.57
C MET A 258 17.54 -12.30 -10.53
N ALA A 259 17.70 -11.49 -9.49
CA ALA A 259 17.06 -10.18 -9.38
C ALA A 259 17.68 -9.18 -10.37
N ASP A 260 16.83 -8.51 -11.15
CA ASP A 260 17.24 -7.49 -12.12
C ASP A 260 16.48 -6.16 -11.98
N PHE A 261 15.49 -6.11 -11.09
CA PHE A 261 14.69 -4.93 -10.76
C PHE A 261 13.98 -4.28 -11.95
N LYS A 262 13.65 -5.07 -12.99
CA LYS A 262 12.90 -4.61 -14.19
C LYS A 262 11.39 -4.89 -14.11
N GLY A 263 10.89 -5.23 -12.93
CA GLY A 263 9.50 -5.55 -12.65
C GLY A 263 8.75 -4.39 -11.99
N LEU A 264 7.95 -4.72 -10.98
CA LEU A 264 7.22 -3.72 -10.21
C LEU A 264 8.12 -3.14 -9.12
N ALA A 265 8.24 -1.82 -9.06
CA ALA A 265 8.89 -1.16 -7.94
C ALA A 265 8.06 -1.36 -6.64
N PRO A 266 8.68 -1.34 -5.45
CA PRO A 266 7.95 -1.62 -4.20
C PRO A 266 6.78 -0.66 -3.95
N GLU A 267 6.89 0.63 -4.31
CA GLU A 267 5.82 1.61 -4.13
C GLU A 267 4.60 1.42 -5.06
N GLN A 268 4.76 0.61 -6.12
CA GLN A 268 3.65 0.19 -6.99
C GLN A 268 2.83 -0.94 -6.36
N ILE A 269 3.36 -1.64 -5.34
CA ILE A 269 2.70 -2.78 -4.71
C ILE A 269 2.07 -2.30 -3.39
N ARG A 270 0.81 -2.66 -3.14
CA ARG A 270 0.10 -2.28 -1.90
C ARG A 270 -0.74 -3.44 -1.37
N GLY A 271 -0.62 -3.69 -0.07
CA GLY A 271 -1.39 -4.71 0.62
C GLY A 271 -2.63 -4.14 1.30
N PHE A 272 -3.80 -4.59 0.91
CA PHE A 272 -5.10 -4.18 1.41
C PHE A 272 -5.67 -5.20 2.40
N GLY A 273 -5.11 -5.22 3.60
CA GLY A 273 -5.57 -6.07 4.71
C GLY A 273 -5.75 -5.31 6.03
N LEU A 274 -5.02 -4.22 6.25
CA LEU A 274 -5.00 -3.53 7.54
C LEU A 274 -6.27 -2.70 7.82
N GLY A 275 -6.99 -2.26 6.80
CA GLY A 275 -8.19 -1.42 6.94
C GLY A 275 -9.32 -2.07 7.76
N VAL A 276 -9.60 -3.36 7.55
CA VAL A 276 -10.57 -4.10 8.38
C VAL A 276 -10.09 -4.28 9.81
N MET A 277 -8.77 -4.37 10.05
CA MET A 277 -8.23 -4.45 11.42
C MET A 277 -8.44 -3.12 12.14
N HIS A 278 -8.23 -1.98 11.46
CA HIS A 278 -8.61 -0.68 12.01
C HIS A 278 -10.10 -0.58 12.31
N ALA A 279 -10.97 -1.01 11.37
CA ALA A 279 -12.41 -0.96 11.54
C ALA A 279 -12.90 -1.83 12.72
N ARG A 280 -12.30 -3.01 12.91
CA ARG A 280 -12.56 -3.90 14.06
C ARG A 280 -12.10 -3.27 15.37
N ALA A 281 -10.91 -2.68 15.41
CA ALA A 281 -10.43 -1.97 16.58
C ALA A 281 -11.38 -0.80 16.95
N ALA A 282 -11.84 -0.04 15.96
CA ALA A 282 -12.82 1.03 16.15
C ALA A 282 -14.20 0.53 16.58
N TYR A 283 -14.62 -0.66 16.14
CA TYR A 283 -15.85 -1.30 16.61
C TYR A 283 -15.73 -1.65 18.09
N TYR A 284 -14.70 -2.40 18.49
CA TYR A 284 -14.52 -2.85 19.87
C TYR A 284 -14.17 -1.72 20.84
N SER A 285 -13.57 -0.63 20.37
CA SER A 285 -13.26 0.51 21.21
C SER A 285 -14.52 1.25 21.70
N ARG A 286 -15.67 1.04 21.04
CA ARG A 286 -16.97 1.63 21.43
C ARG A 286 -17.68 0.87 22.55
N GLU A 287 -17.20 -0.32 22.91
CA GLU A 287 -17.81 -1.12 23.98
C GLU A 287 -17.46 -0.64 25.39
N GLN A 288 -16.41 0.16 25.55
CA GLN A 288 -15.89 0.60 26.85
C GLN A 288 -15.53 2.10 26.82
N GLN A 289 -15.84 2.81 27.90
CA GLN A 289 -15.63 4.25 28.02
C GLN A 289 -14.14 4.61 27.90
N GLU A 290 -13.29 3.76 28.46
CA GLU A 290 -11.85 3.90 28.54
C GLU A 290 -11.15 3.78 27.18
N THR A 291 -11.84 3.29 26.14
CA THR A 291 -11.28 3.13 24.79
C THR A 291 -11.93 4.03 23.74
N LEU A 292 -12.93 4.85 24.10
CA LEU A 292 -13.66 5.70 23.15
C LEU A 292 -12.75 6.67 22.37
N HIS A 293 -11.62 7.08 22.95
CA HIS A 293 -10.66 7.97 22.29
C HIS A 293 -10.00 7.35 21.05
N TYR A 294 -10.04 6.02 20.90
CA TYR A 294 -9.43 5.30 19.78
C TYR A 294 -9.86 5.84 18.41
N GLU A 295 -11.13 6.21 18.25
CA GLU A 295 -11.66 6.70 16.97
C GLU A 295 -10.93 7.95 16.46
N LYS A 296 -10.39 8.77 17.37
CA LYS A 296 -9.64 9.99 17.03
C LYS A 296 -8.13 9.78 17.11
N GLU A 297 -7.67 8.99 18.08
CA GLU A 297 -6.26 8.97 18.49
C GLU A 297 -5.56 7.64 18.22
N GLY A 298 -6.33 6.58 17.99
CA GLY A 298 -5.86 5.22 17.83
C GLY A 298 -5.21 4.96 16.48
N ARG A 299 -4.35 3.95 16.42
CA ARG A 299 -3.67 3.50 15.21
C ARG A 299 -3.57 1.98 15.17
N VAL A 300 -3.44 1.44 13.96
CA VAL A 300 -3.09 0.04 13.72
C VAL A 300 -1.83 -0.04 12.87
N PHE A 301 -1.01 -1.05 13.15
CA PHE A 301 0.24 -1.33 12.47
C PHE A 301 0.45 -2.83 12.34
N GLY A 302 1.37 -3.21 11.45
CA GLY A 302 1.77 -4.62 11.30
C GLY A 302 0.93 -5.35 10.25
N PRO A 303 1.04 -6.69 10.22
CA PRO A 303 0.37 -7.50 9.22
C PRO A 303 -1.13 -7.64 9.46
N HIS A 304 -1.83 -8.14 8.44
CA HIS A 304 -3.20 -8.63 8.58
C HIS A 304 -3.21 -9.95 9.37
N GLY A 305 -3.51 -9.88 10.67
CA GLY A 305 -3.64 -11.06 11.55
C GLY A 305 -2.56 -11.13 12.63
N GLU A 306 -1.90 -12.28 12.75
CA GLU A 306 -0.87 -12.49 13.76
C GLU A 306 0.31 -11.52 13.57
N GLY A 307 0.67 -10.82 14.65
CA GLY A 307 1.66 -9.75 14.66
C GLY A 307 1.05 -8.34 14.58
N LEU A 308 -0.27 -8.21 14.41
CA LEU A 308 -0.95 -6.91 14.45
C LEU A 308 -0.66 -6.17 15.77
N VAL A 309 -0.45 -4.86 15.66
CA VAL A 309 -0.34 -3.95 16.80
C VAL A 309 -1.44 -2.90 16.71
N VAL A 310 -2.34 -2.90 17.70
CA VAL A 310 -3.27 -1.79 17.94
C VAL A 310 -2.69 -0.90 19.03
N SER A 311 -2.69 0.40 18.77
CA SER A 311 -2.44 1.46 19.75
C SER A 311 -3.76 2.14 20.07
N ASP A 312 -4.15 2.12 21.34
CA ASP A 312 -5.37 2.75 21.83
C ASP A 312 -5.36 4.26 21.56
N SER A 313 -4.21 4.90 21.77
CA SER A 313 -3.99 6.32 21.48
C SER A 313 -2.49 6.60 21.27
N ILE A 314 -2.17 7.43 20.29
CA ILE A 314 -0.80 7.91 20.05
C ILE A 314 -0.44 9.08 20.97
N LYS A 315 -1.43 9.82 21.50
CA LYS A 315 -1.17 11.00 22.35
C LYS A 315 -0.93 10.61 23.80
N LYS A 316 -1.81 9.76 24.34
CA LYS A 316 -1.80 9.23 25.70
C LYS A 316 -1.91 7.71 25.64
N TYR A 317 -0.81 7.06 25.29
CA TYR A 317 -0.75 5.61 25.09
C TYR A 317 -0.98 4.86 26.41
N ASN A 318 -1.89 3.89 26.40
CA ASN A 318 -2.06 2.93 27.48
C ASN A 318 -1.74 1.52 26.96
N HIS A 319 -0.72 0.90 27.55
CA HIS A 319 -0.23 -0.39 27.10
C HIS A 319 -1.28 -1.50 27.23
N GLU A 320 -1.98 -1.57 28.36
CA GLU A 320 -2.96 -2.62 28.64
C GLU A 320 -4.19 -2.50 27.75
N LEU A 321 -4.72 -1.29 27.58
CA LEU A 321 -5.84 -1.03 26.65
C LEU A 321 -5.45 -1.37 25.21
N SER A 322 -4.24 -1.02 24.81
CA SER A 322 -3.70 -1.35 23.49
C SER A 322 -3.59 -2.86 23.26
N ILE A 323 -3.11 -3.63 24.26
CA ILE A 323 -3.04 -5.10 24.19
C ILE A 323 -4.45 -5.71 24.14
N MET A 324 -5.37 -5.22 24.97
CA MET A 324 -6.76 -5.66 24.99
C MET A 324 -7.44 -5.44 23.62
N LEU A 325 -7.35 -4.23 23.07
CA LEU A 325 -7.90 -3.91 21.75
C LEU A 325 -7.25 -4.74 20.65
N THR A 326 -5.93 -4.99 20.74
CA THR A 326 -5.23 -5.86 19.79
C THR A 326 -5.84 -7.27 19.79
N LYS A 327 -6.03 -7.87 20.97
CA LYS A 327 -6.62 -9.21 21.12
C LYS A 327 -8.05 -9.27 20.58
N LYS A 328 -8.92 -8.32 20.95
CA LYS A 328 -10.29 -8.24 20.42
C LYS A 328 -10.31 -8.13 18.89
N THR A 329 -9.43 -7.30 18.34
CA THR A 329 -9.33 -7.05 16.90
C THR A 329 -8.91 -8.28 16.11
N ILE A 330 -7.90 -9.03 16.58
CA ILE A 330 -7.44 -10.27 15.94
C ILE A 330 -8.54 -11.35 15.99
N ASN A 331 -9.24 -11.48 17.12
CA ASN A 331 -10.25 -12.52 17.34
C ASN A 331 -11.63 -12.19 16.73
N ALA A 332 -11.81 -11.01 16.15
CA ALA A 332 -13.07 -10.56 15.56
C ALA A 332 -13.60 -11.50 14.47
N ASN A 333 -12.70 -12.12 13.71
CA ASN A 333 -13.06 -13.09 12.67
C ASN A 333 -13.72 -14.35 13.27
N MET A 334 -13.23 -14.82 14.41
CA MET A 334 -13.76 -15.98 15.12
C MET A 334 -15.16 -15.70 15.65
N LYS A 335 -15.39 -14.50 16.20
CA LYS A 335 -16.72 -14.06 16.64
C LYS A 335 -17.76 -14.05 15.53
N ILE A 336 -17.38 -13.71 14.30
CA ILE A 336 -18.29 -13.80 13.15
C ILE A 336 -18.51 -15.28 12.77
N ARG A 337 -17.47 -16.11 12.80
CA ARG A 337 -17.59 -17.55 12.50
C ARG A 337 -18.46 -18.30 13.51
N GLU A 338 -18.47 -17.88 14.78
CA GLU A 338 -19.39 -18.40 15.80
C GLU A 338 -20.87 -18.21 15.41
N THR A 339 -21.20 -17.25 14.53
CA THR A 339 -22.56 -17.07 13.99
C THR A 339 -22.91 -18.02 12.84
N GLY A 340 -22.00 -18.90 12.44
CA GLY A 340 -22.17 -19.83 11.32
C GLY A 340 -21.78 -19.26 9.94
N PHE A 341 -21.30 -18.01 9.89
CA PHE A 341 -20.96 -17.34 8.62
C PHE A 341 -19.48 -16.95 8.53
N LYS A 342 -18.93 -17.03 7.31
CA LYS A 342 -17.58 -16.54 7.00
C LYS A 342 -17.57 -15.01 6.92
N PRO A 343 -16.59 -14.30 7.51
CA PRO A 343 -16.47 -12.86 7.36
C PRO A 343 -15.92 -12.51 5.96
N TYR A 344 -16.69 -11.77 5.16
CA TYR A 344 -16.22 -11.24 3.87
C TYR A 344 -16.67 -9.80 3.58
N ALA A 345 -17.84 -9.38 4.08
CA ALA A 345 -18.37 -8.04 3.81
C ALA A 345 -17.49 -6.91 4.37
N ALA A 346 -17.18 -6.94 5.67
CA ALA A 346 -16.29 -5.95 6.29
C ALA A 346 -14.86 -6.00 5.69
N PRO A 347 -14.24 -7.18 5.44
CA PRO A 347 -12.99 -7.24 4.66
C PRO A 347 -13.08 -6.57 3.28
N ALA A 348 -14.09 -6.89 2.48
CA ALA A 348 -14.26 -6.35 1.13
C ALA A 348 -14.42 -4.82 1.09
N LEU A 349 -15.12 -4.25 2.07
CA LEU A 349 -15.37 -2.82 2.14
C LEU A 349 -14.26 -2.07 2.89
N SER A 350 -13.92 -2.49 4.11
CA SER A 350 -12.99 -1.77 4.98
C SER A 350 -11.52 -2.01 4.65
N SER A 351 -11.15 -3.14 4.03
CA SER A 351 -9.80 -3.35 3.50
C SER A 351 -9.73 -3.12 1.99
N GLY A 352 -10.78 -3.47 1.24
CA GLY A 352 -10.82 -3.29 -0.20
C GLY A 352 -11.29 -1.91 -0.64
N SER A 353 -12.60 -1.75 -0.81
CA SER A 353 -13.21 -0.60 -1.50
C SER A 353 -12.83 0.75 -0.89
N LEU A 354 -12.99 0.92 0.43
CA LEU A 354 -12.77 2.20 1.10
C LEU A 354 -11.30 2.63 1.05
N PRO A 355 -10.32 1.78 1.40
CA PRO A 355 -8.91 2.11 1.23
C PRO A 355 -8.50 2.35 -0.23
N ILE A 356 -9.00 1.57 -1.20
CA ILE A 356 -8.69 1.80 -2.63
C ILE A 356 -9.16 3.19 -3.06
N ILE A 357 -10.39 3.57 -2.72
CA ILE A 357 -10.91 4.92 -2.99
C ILE A 357 -10.04 5.98 -2.30
N ALA A 358 -9.61 5.73 -1.06
CA ALA A 358 -8.72 6.64 -0.35
C ALA A 358 -7.34 6.75 -1.04
N THR A 359 -6.77 5.64 -1.54
CA THR A 359 -5.51 5.63 -2.31
C THR A 359 -5.62 6.52 -3.54
N ILE A 360 -6.64 6.30 -4.39
CA ILE A 360 -6.77 7.02 -5.67
C ILE A 360 -7.16 8.50 -5.50
N THR A 361 -7.68 8.88 -4.31
CA THR A 361 -8.03 10.26 -3.97
C THR A 361 -7.02 10.95 -3.04
N GLY A 362 -5.88 10.30 -2.75
CA GLY A 362 -4.83 10.83 -1.90
C GLY A 362 -5.22 11.07 -0.44
N LYS A 363 -6.21 10.31 0.06
CA LYS A 363 -6.65 10.35 1.45
C LYS A 363 -5.88 9.36 2.31
N TRP A 364 -5.74 9.69 3.58
CA TRP A 364 -5.17 8.80 4.59
C TRP A 364 -6.01 7.55 4.77
N HIS A 365 -5.36 6.39 4.74
CA HIS A 365 -5.96 5.08 4.94
C HIS A 365 -4.93 4.12 5.53
N TYR A 366 -5.36 2.88 5.80
CA TYR A 366 -4.48 1.82 6.29
C TYR A 366 -4.29 0.77 5.19
N SER A 367 -3.04 0.56 4.82
CA SER A 367 -2.60 -0.50 3.92
C SER A 367 -1.16 -0.90 4.28
N ALA A 368 -0.73 -2.05 3.81
CA ALA A 368 0.67 -2.44 3.82
C ALA A 368 1.41 -1.75 2.70
N VAL A 369 2.54 -1.13 3.06
CA VAL A 369 3.47 -0.48 2.15
C VAL A 369 4.88 -0.97 2.46
N PHE A 370 5.78 -0.80 1.50
CA PHE A 370 7.15 -1.22 1.67
C PHE A 370 7.90 -0.35 2.69
N LEU A 371 8.55 -1.02 3.65
CA LEU A 371 9.32 -0.45 4.74
C LEU A 371 10.58 -1.31 4.92
N GLY A 372 11.70 -0.93 4.31
CA GLY A 372 13.01 -1.51 4.65
C GLY A 372 13.20 -3.00 4.34
N GLY A 373 12.53 -3.55 3.31
CA GLY A 373 12.61 -4.97 2.95
C GLY A 373 11.36 -5.79 3.26
N VAL A 374 10.36 -5.19 3.94
CA VAL A 374 9.09 -5.86 4.21
C VAL A 374 7.91 -4.99 3.80
N PHE A 375 6.79 -5.61 3.44
CA PHE A 375 5.50 -4.92 3.42
C PHE A 375 4.89 -5.00 4.81
N MET A 376 4.63 -3.83 5.41
CA MET A 376 4.03 -3.74 6.74
C MET A 376 2.91 -2.72 6.72
N GLY A 377 1.78 -3.09 7.33
CA GLY A 377 0.64 -2.22 7.50
C GLY A 377 0.95 -0.98 8.34
N CYS A 378 0.62 0.19 7.81
CA CYS A 378 0.62 1.46 8.55
C CYS A 378 -0.36 2.46 7.92
N LYS A 379 -0.54 3.62 8.58
CA LYS A 379 -1.34 4.71 8.01
C LYS A 379 -0.53 5.44 6.95
N ASN A 380 -1.06 5.53 5.74
CA ASN A 380 -0.37 6.13 4.59
C ASN A 380 -1.36 6.78 3.62
N ARG A 381 -0.84 7.54 2.65
CA ARG A 381 -1.58 8.04 1.48
C ARG A 381 -0.69 8.09 0.25
N LEU A 382 -1.31 8.03 -0.93
CA LEU A 382 -0.62 8.19 -2.22
C LEU A 382 -0.91 9.58 -2.76
N ILE A 383 0.13 10.39 -2.95
CA ILE A 383 0.04 11.76 -3.47
C ILE A 383 1.00 11.93 -4.64
N ALA A 384 0.99 13.10 -5.31
CA ALA A 384 1.79 13.34 -6.50
C ALA A 384 3.31 13.09 -6.31
N SER A 385 3.84 13.34 -5.11
CA SER A 385 5.25 13.09 -4.76
C SER A 385 5.54 11.65 -4.32
N GLY A 386 4.55 10.75 -4.39
CA GLY A 386 4.65 9.33 -4.05
C GLY A 386 3.93 8.97 -2.75
N THR A 387 4.34 7.84 -2.16
CA THR A 387 3.74 7.37 -0.91
C THR A 387 4.22 8.21 0.27
N GLU A 388 3.28 8.82 0.98
CA GLU A 388 3.49 9.45 2.28
C GLU A 388 3.06 8.48 3.39
N ILE A 389 3.96 8.26 4.35
CA ILE A 389 3.73 7.46 5.55
C ILE A 389 3.55 8.40 6.74
N GLU A 390 2.61 8.09 7.64
CA GLU A 390 2.40 8.88 8.86
C GLU A 390 3.60 8.71 9.80
N THR A 391 4.28 9.81 10.10
CA THR A 391 5.35 9.88 11.09
C THR A 391 4.81 10.34 12.44
N LEU A 392 5.10 9.60 13.50
CA LEU A 392 4.52 9.79 14.83
C LEU A 392 5.57 9.93 15.92
N ASP A 393 5.19 10.57 17.02
CA ASP A 393 5.90 10.49 18.29
C ASP A 393 5.51 9.17 18.96
N ILE A 394 6.27 8.10 18.69
CA ILE A 394 5.94 6.74 19.14
C ILE A 394 6.47 6.51 20.56
N PRO A 395 5.62 6.19 21.55
CA PRO A 395 6.05 5.81 22.90
C PRO A 395 6.91 4.56 22.90
N GLU A 396 7.88 4.46 23.82
CA GLU A 396 8.89 3.39 23.81
C GLU A 396 8.28 1.98 23.88
N LEU A 397 7.26 1.76 24.71
CA LEU A 397 6.58 0.46 24.80
C LEU A 397 5.86 0.09 23.50
N LEU A 398 5.26 1.06 22.81
CA LEU A 398 4.67 0.82 21.49
C LEU A 398 5.76 0.53 20.46
N TRP A 399 6.87 1.27 20.51
CA TRP A 399 8.00 1.10 19.62
C TRP A 399 8.64 -0.30 19.71
N GLN A 400 8.78 -0.84 20.92
CA GLN A 400 9.26 -2.20 21.14
C GLN A 400 8.33 -3.25 20.50
N ARG A 401 7.01 -3.09 20.64
CA ARG A 401 6.04 -3.97 19.97
C ARG A 401 6.17 -3.91 18.46
N LEU A 402 6.31 -2.71 17.89
CA LEU A 402 6.48 -2.52 16.44
C LEU A 402 7.78 -3.16 15.93
N LYS A 403 8.89 -3.02 16.67
CA LYS A 403 10.17 -3.68 16.35
C LYS A 403 10.02 -5.19 16.32
N ASN A 404 9.35 -5.79 17.31
CA ASN A 404 9.13 -7.23 17.34
C ASN A 404 8.31 -7.69 16.13
N THR A 405 7.21 -6.99 15.81
CA THR A 405 6.41 -7.28 14.62
C THR A 405 7.22 -7.15 13.32
N TYR A 406 8.02 -6.09 13.18
CA TYR A 406 8.85 -5.85 12.01
C TYR A 406 9.92 -6.93 11.81
N ASN A 407 10.60 -7.33 12.88
CA ASN A 407 11.61 -8.39 12.84
C ASN A 407 10.97 -9.74 12.48
N ASN A 408 9.81 -10.06 13.05
CA ASN A 408 9.09 -11.29 12.72
C ASN A 408 8.68 -11.33 11.24
N LEU A 409 8.20 -10.22 10.69
CA LEU A 409 7.91 -10.12 9.25
C LEU A 409 9.17 -10.31 8.41
N SER A 410 10.28 -9.67 8.80
CA SER A 410 11.56 -9.79 8.08
C SER A 410 12.08 -11.22 8.05
N ASN A 411 11.89 -11.98 9.13
CA ASN A 411 12.31 -13.38 9.22
C ASN A 411 11.39 -14.35 8.47
N SER A 412 10.21 -13.89 8.01
CA SER A 412 9.19 -14.71 7.33
C SER A 412 9.27 -14.64 5.80
N ILE A 413 10.22 -13.90 5.25
CA ILE A 413 10.41 -13.61 3.81
C ILE A 413 11.75 -14.20 3.38
#